data_AF-A0A949MEL1-F1
#
_entry.id   AF-A0A949MEL1-F1
#
_cell.length_a   1.000
_cell.length_b   1.000
_cell.length_c   1.000
_cell.angle_alpha   90.00
_cell.angle_beta   90.00
_cell.angle_gamma   90.00
#
_symmetry.space_group_name_H-M   'P 1'
#
loop_
_entity.id
_entity.type
_entity.pdbx_description
1 polymer ?
#
loop_
_entity_poly.entity_id
_entity_poly.type
_entity_poly.pdbx_seq_one_letter_code
_entity_poly.pdbx_strand_id
1 'polypeptide(L)' 'TAKALFGRSRVVAGDSYELRIVSDRRAIAVAISPPGAVDAAKTSITQDGRLVRARIEPSVSGTIGWAVRFQ' A
#
# COMPACT_ATOMS: atom_id res chain seq x y z
N THR A 1 -8.36 17.44 -2.36
CA THR A 1 -7.36 16.34 -2.38
C THR A 1 -8.06 15.01 -2.21
N ALA A 2 -7.64 13.96 -2.92
CA ALA A 2 -8.32 12.66 -2.90
C ALA A 2 -8.24 11.98 -1.52
N LYS A 3 -9.34 11.31 -1.09
CA LYS A 3 -9.40 10.56 0.18
C LYS A 3 -8.56 9.27 0.16
N ALA A 4 -8.16 8.82 -1.03
CA ALA A 4 -7.32 7.65 -1.21
C ALA A 4 -6.54 7.73 -2.53
N LEU A 5 -5.38 7.08 -2.56
CA LEU A 5 -4.60 6.78 -3.76
C LEU A 5 -4.70 5.29 -4.05
N PHE A 6 -4.97 4.94 -5.30
CA PHE A 6 -5.14 3.56 -5.74
C PHE A 6 -4.09 3.21 -6.79
N GLY A 7 -3.74 1.93 -6.85
CA GLY A 7 -2.93 1.41 -7.93
C GLY A 7 -2.94 -0.10 -7.99
N ARG A 8 -2.18 -0.63 -8.94
CA ARG A 8 -1.99 -2.05 -9.16
C ARG A 8 -0.51 -2.31 -9.35
N SER A 9 -0.01 -3.40 -8.78
CA SER A 9 1.38 -3.81 -8.91
C SER A 9 1.43 -5.27 -9.33
N ARG A 10 2.34 -5.60 -10.25
CA ARG A 10 2.76 -6.98 -10.45
C ARG A 10 3.83 -7.28 -9.39
N VAL A 11 3.64 -8.35 -8.64
CA VAL A 11 4.45 -8.71 -7.48
C VAL A 11 4.96 -10.14 -7.60
N VAL A 12 6.06 -10.40 -6.90
CA VAL A 12 6.62 -11.73 -6.70
C VAL A 12 6.58 -12.02 -5.21
N ALA A 13 6.16 -13.23 -4.83
CA ALA A 13 6.13 -13.64 -3.44
C ALA A 13 7.51 -13.47 -2.78
N GLY A 14 7.55 -12.83 -1.62
CA GLY A 14 8.77 -12.52 -0.87
C GLY A 14 9.49 -11.24 -1.30
N ASP A 15 9.18 -10.67 -2.48
CA ASP A 15 9.80 -9.44 -2.96
C ASP A 15 9.06 -8.21 -2.40
N SER A 16 9.59 -7.69 -1.28
CA SER A 16 9.00 -6.56 -0.57
C SER A 16 9.30 -5.24 -1.24
N TYR A 17 8.33 -4.33 -1.30
CA TYR A 17 8.51 -3.01 -1.90
C TYR A 17 7.85 -1.90 -1.07
N GLU A 18 8.22 -0.66 -1.37
CA GLU A 18 7.71 0.55 -0.70
C GLU A 18 7.10 1.51 -1.71
N LEU A 19 5.87 1.96 -1.45
CA LEU A 19 5.28 3.12 -2.11
C LEU A 19 5.69 4.37 -1.34
N ARG A 20 6.22 5.36 -2.05
CA ARG A 20 6.59 6.68 -1.51
C ARG A 20 5.63 7.73 -2.05
N ILE A 21 4.83 8.31 -1.17
CA ILE A 21 3.77 9.25 -1.54
C ILE A 21 4.03 10.56 -0.78
N VAL A 22 4.10 11.67 -1.51
CA VAL A 22 4.17 13.00 -0.90
C VAL A 22 2.74 13.50 -0.72
N SER A 23 2.34 13.71 0.53
CA SER A 23 0.99 14.13 0.91
C SER A 23 1.03 15.15 2.05
N ASP A 24 0.11 16.11 2.03
CA ASP A 24 -0.16 17.02 3.16
C ASP A 24 -1.11 16.39 4.19
N ARG A 25 -1.68 15.23 3.89
CA ARG A 25 -2.61 14.50 4.75
C ARG A 25 -1.95 13.34 5.46
N ARG A 26 -2.51 12.99 6.62
CA ARG A 26 -2.11 11.81 7.38
C ARG A 26 -2.61 10.54 6.68
N ALA A 27 -1.70 9.65 6.32
CA ALA A 27 -2.04 8.31 5.88
C ALA A 27 -2.49 7.45 7.07
N ILE A 28 -3.57 6.69 6.88
CA ILE A 28 -4.20 5.92 7.96
C ILE A 28 -4.26 4.41 7.69
N ALA A 29 -4.22 3.98 6.43
CA ALA A 29 -4.27 2.57 6.09
C ALA A 29 -3.76 2.29 4.67
N VAL A 30 -3.16 1.11 4.48
CA VAL A 30 -2.92 0.48 3.17
C VAL A 30 -3.76 -0.78 3.11
N ALA A 31 -4.68 -0.84 2.16
CA ALA A 31 -5.50 -2.01 1.90
C ALA A 31 -5.04 -2.71 0.61
N ILE A 32 -5.14 -4.03 0.58
CA ILE A 32 -4.89 -4.87 -0.60
C ILE A 32 -6.24 -5.36 -1.15
N SER A 33 -6.36 -5.42 -2.48
CA SER A 33 -7.55 -5.92 -3.17
C SER A 33 -7.22 -7.06 -4.16
N PRO A 34 -8.15 -8.01 -4.40
CA PRO A 34 -9.55 -8.04 -3.93
C PRO A 34 -9.70 -8.27 -2.41
N PRO A 35 -10.84 -7.89 -1.78
CA PRO A 35 -11.11 -8.22 -0.38
C PRO A 35 -11.08 -9.74 -0.20
N GLY A 36 -10.10 -10.26 0.54
CA GLY A 36 -9.75 -11.69 0.61
C GLY A 36 -8.29 -11.96 0.25
N ALA A 37 -7.65 -11.05 -0.48
CA ALA A 37 -6.21 -11.01 -0.69
C ALA A 37 -5.45 -10.35 0.47
N VAL A 38 -6.07 -10.21 1.65
CA VAL A 38 -5.37 -9.67 2.83
C VAL A 38 -4.24 -10.61 3.25
N ASP A 39 -4.43 -11.92 3.03
CA ASP A 39 -3.37 -12.92 3.18
C ASP A 39 -2.32 -12.85 2.06
N ALA A 40 -2.58 -12.13 0.96
CA ALA A 40 -1.70 -12.02 -0.20
C ALA A 40 -0.55 -11.03 -0.01
N ALA A 41 -0.64 -10.12 0.96
CA ALA A 41 0.47 -9.27 1.36
C ALA A 41 0.29 -8.67 2.77
N LYS A 42 1.38 -8.61 3.54
CA LYS A 42 1.43 -7.80 4.75
C LYS A 42 1.68 -6.35 4.38
N THR A 43 1.08 -5.42 5.11
CA THR A 43 1.24 -3.98 4.85
C THR A 43 1.57 -3.21 6.12
N SER A 44 2.36 -2.15 5.97
CA SER A 44 2.60 -1.18 7.05
C SER A 44 2.75 0.22 6.48
N ILE A 45 2.45 1.22 7.32
CA ILE A 45 2.61 2.64 6.98
C ILE A 45 3.49 3.30 8.03
N THR A 46 4.42 4.11 7.55
CA THR A 46 5.04 5.17 8.33
C THR A 46 4.88 6.50 7.59
N GLN A 47 4.90 7.60 8.33
CA GLN A 47 4.85 8.94 7.75
C GLN A 47 5.84 9.84 8.48
N ASP A 48 6.75 10.45 7.71
CA ASP A 48 7.72 11.43 8.18
C ASP A 48 7.43 12.77 7.50
N GLY A 49 6.85 13.70 8.27
CA GLY A 49 6.28 14.94 7.75
C GLY A 49 5.28 14.69 6.62
N ARG A 50 5.64 15.11 5.40
CA ARG A 50 4.82 14.94 4.19
C ARG A 50 5.07 13.64 3.44
N LEU A 51 6.10 12.89 3.80
CA LEU A 51 6.47 11.65 3.11
C LEU A 51 5.79 10.46 3.77
N VAL A 52 4.84 9.86 3.07
CA VAL A 52 4.21 8.60 3.45
C VAL A 52 4.98 7.44 2.80
N ARG A 53 5.32 6.46 3.61
CA ARG A 53 5.97 5.21 3.20
C ARG A 53 5.03 4.05 3.51
N ALA A 54 4.50 3.45 2.46
CA ALA A 54 3.65 2.27 2.56
C ALA A 54 4.44 1.05 2.10
N ARG A 55 4.83 0.19 3.05
CA ARG A 55 5.53 -1.06 2.77
C ARG A 55 4.53 -2.17 2.49
N ILE A 56 4.78 -2.94 1.45
CA ILE A 56 3.96 -4.08 1.02
C ILE A 56 4.89 -5.29 0.89
N GLU A 57 4.56 -6.37 1.58
CA GLU A 57 5.32 -7.62 1.60
C GLU A 57 4.44 -8.73 1.02
N PRO A 58 4.51 -8.99 -0.29
CA PRO A 58 3.68 -9.99 -0.95
C PRO A 58 4.01 -11.39 -0.47
N SER A 59 2.98 -12.18 -0.15
CA SER A 59 3.08 -13.62 0.13
C SER A 59 2.78 -14.46 -1.12
N VAL A 60 2.24 -13.84 -2.17
CA VAL A 60 1.91 -14.49 -3.45
C VAL A 60 2.50 -13.71 -4.63
N SER A 61 2.70 -14.42 -5.75
CA SER A 61 3.06 -13.81 -7.03
C SER A 61 1.80 -13.52 -7.85
N GLY A 62 1.78 -12.41 -8.59
CA GLY A 62 0.63 -12.05 -9.42
C GLY A 62 0.42 -10.55 -9.52
N THR A 63 -0.82 -10.14 -9.82
CA THR A 63 -1.20 -8.73 -9.77
C THR A 63 -2.05 -8.48 -8.53
N ILE A 64 -1.64 -7.54 -7.69
CA ILE A 64 -2.42 -7.07 -6.54
C ILE A 64 -2.90 -5.65 -6.79
N GLY A 65 -4.11 -5.34 -6.33
CA GLY A 65 -4.55 -3.96 -6.19
C GLY A 65 -4.20 -3.43 -4.81
N TRP A 66 -3.91 -2.13 -4.69
CA TRP A 66 -3.62 -1.48 -3.42
C TRP A 66 -4.33 -0.13 -3.32
N ALA A 67 -4.62 0.27 -2.08
CA ALA A 67 -5.20 1.56 -1.77
C ALA A 67 -4.57 2.17 -0.50
N VAL A 68 -3.98 3.36 -0.62
CA VAL A 68 -3.51 4.15 0.53
C VAL A 68 -4.58 5.18 0.88
N ARG A 69 -5.13 5.09 2.10
CA ARG A 69 -6.19 5.99 2.59
C ARG A 69 -5.61 7.12 3.42
N PHE A 70 -6.17 8.31 3.26
CA PHE A 70 -5.76 9.53 3.94
C PHE A 70 -6.93 10.13 4.74
N GLN A 71 -6.63 10.82 5.85
CA GLN A 71 -7.59 11.68 6.56
C GLN A 71 -7.98 12.91 5.74
#